data_AF-A0A5E4K6B8-F1
#
_entry.id   AF-A0A5E4K6B8-F1
#
_cell.length_a   1.000
_cell.length_b   1.000
_cell.length_c   1.000
_cell.angle_alpha   90.00
_cell.angle_beta   90.00
_cell.angle_gamma   90.00
#
_symmetry.space_group_name_H-M   'P 1'
#
loop_
_entity.id
_entity.type
_entity.pdbx_description
1 polymer ?
#
loop_
_entity_poly.entity_id
_entity_poly.type
_entity_poly.pdbx_seq_one_letter_code
_entity_poly.pdbx_strand_id
1 'polypeptide(L)'
;MNKNIEGTGTGVDIYGRLEALDQSIRSVDSRLRAVERRLSYKSQGGNGEQSASLEYDIHDEIEKLISQIAIVAKSVDEIKNAGKDKSLIEIEGKVNSTQAVLAGLIETNRNLEQQLAAISGTERRLARLENMNKITIGKIKVPLELSGLVAAFVLLTTGFLIFAQKWDIVRSSYYPVTIGIIFGAVVIVKFVMTNRETGQ
;
A
#
# COMPACT_ATOMS: atom_id res chain seq x y z
N MET A 1 -19.82 18.03 5.06
CA MET A 1 -20.23 16.86 5.86
C MET A 1 -19.32 16.81 7.08
N ASN A 2 -19.74 17.44 8.18
CA ASN A 2 -18.90 17.67 9.35
C ASN A 2 -19.03 16.47 10.31
N LYS A 3 -17.97 15.68 10.49
CA LYS A 3 -17.94 14.64 11.52
C LYS A 3 -17.41 15.26 12.81
N ASN A 4 -18.33 15.57 13.72
CA ASN A 4 -18.01 15.80 15.13
C ASN A 4 -17.29 14.55 15.66
N ILE A 5 -16.04 14.73 16.02
CA ILE A 5 -15.28 13.76 16.81
C ILE A 5 -15.67 14.03 18.25
N GLU A 6 -16.64 13.26 18.77
CA GLU A 6 -16.91 13.16 20.21
C GLU A 6 -15.75 12.41 20.86
N GLY A 7 -14.68 13.15 21.17
CA GLY A 7 -13.54 12.67 21.94
C GLY A 7 -13.55 13.28 23.33
N THR A 8 -14.44 12.84 24.23
CA THR A 8 -14.47 13.37 25.62
C THR A 8 -14.87 12.36 26.70
N GLY A 9 -15.05 11.07 26.40
CA GLY A 9 -15.51 10.09 27.40
C GLY A 9 -14.43 9.49 28.30
N THR A 10 -13.29 9.06 27.74
CA THR A 10 -12.33 8.22 28.47
C THR A 10 -11.24 9.02 29.18
N GLY A 11 -10.76 10.12 28.58
CA GLY A 11 -9.74 10.97 29.18
C GLY A 11 -10.22 11.63 30.47
N VAL A 12 -11.43 12.20 30.48
CA VAL A 12 -12.01 12.88 31.66
C VAL A 12 -12.26 11.89 32.81
N ASP A 13 -12.69 10.65 32.49
CA ASP A 13 -12.92 9.61 33.50
C ASP A 13 -11.61 9.11 34.11
N ILE A 14 -10.54 8.95 33.32
CA ILE A 14 -9.21 8.56 33.83
C ILE A 14 -8.61 9.66 34.70
N TYR A 15 -8.69 10.94 34.29
CA TYR A 15 -8.20 12.06 35.10
C TYR A 15 -8.95 12.17 36.43
N GLY A 16 -10.28 12.02 36.43
CA GLY A 16 -11.08 12.02 37.66
C GLY A 16 -10.74 10.84 38.59
N ARG A 17 -10.52 9.64 38.03
CA ARG A 17 -10.07 8.46 38.79
C ARG A 17 -8.66 8.63 39.34
N LEU A 18 -7.76 9.27 38.60
CA LEU A 18 -6.38 9.56 39.04
C LEU A 18 -6.37 10.56 40.22
N GLU A 19 -7.22 11.57 40.18
CA GLU A 19 -7.43 12.53 41.26
C GLU A 19 -7.96 11.86 42.54
N ALA A 20 -8.95 10.98 42.39
CA ALA A 20 -9.48 10.18 43.52
C ALA A 20 -8.41 9.25 44.10
N LEU A 21 -7.53 8.71 43.25
CA LEU A 21 -6.41 7.88 43.67
C LEU A 21 -5.36 8.71 44.43
N ASP A 22 -4.99 9.91 43.96
CA ASP A 22 -4.08 10.81 44.69
C ASP A 22 -4.63 11.16 46.08
N GLN A 23 -5.93 11.47 46.17
CA GLN A 23 -6.60 11.72 47.44
C GLN A 23 -6.55 10.51 48.39
N SER A 24 -6.75 9.30 47.85
CA SER A 24 -6.68 8.07 48.63
C SER A 24 -5.26 7.78 49.15
N ILE A 25 -4.22 8.01 48.34
CA ILE A 25 -2.82 7.87 48.74
C ILE A 25 -2.47 8.86 49.85
N ARG A 26 -2.87 10.14 49.72
CA ARG A 26 -2.66 11.15 50.77
C ARG A 26 -3.37 10.78 52.07
N SER A 27 -4.56 10.18 51.99
CA SER A 27 -5.30 9.71 53.16
C SER A 27 -4.55 8.58 53.86
N VAL A 28 -4.05 7.59 53.11
CA VAL A 28 -3.24 6.49 53.65
C VAL A 28 -1.97 7.03 54.32
N ASP A 29 -1.26 7.96 53.69
CA ASP A 29 -0.03 8.55 54.23
C ASP A 29 -0.26 9.31 55.55
N SER A 30 -1.32 10.14 55.61
CA SER A 30 -1.68 10.87 56.83
C SER A 30 -1.99 9.94 58.00
N ARG A 31 -2.67 8.82 57.72
CA ARG A 31 -3.09 7.84 58.74
C ARG A 31 -1.94 6.95 59.16
N LEU A 32 -1.07 6.55 58.24
CA LEU A 32 0.17 5.85 58.55
C LEU A 32 1.02 6.69 59.51
N ARG A 33 1.12 8.00 59.26
CA ARG A 33 1.84 8.93 60.13
C ARG A 33 1.19 9.10 61.51
N ALA A 34 -0.14 9.02 61.60
CA ALA A 34 -0.84 9.03 62.88
C ALA A 34 -0.56 7.75 63.69
N VAL A 35 -0.60 6.60 63.03
CA VAL A 35 -0.23 5.30 63.60
C VAL A 35 1.24 5.29 64.07
N GLU A 36 2.16 5.83 63.27
CA GLU A 36 3.57 5.97 63.62
C GLU A 36 3.78 6.82 64.89
N ARG A 37 3.11 7.97 65.01
CA ARG A 37 3.16 8.82 66.21
C ARG A 37 2.63 8.11 67.46
N ARG A 38 1.53 7.36 67.31
CA ARG A 38 0.89 6.62 68.42
C ARG A 38 1.74 5.44 68.88
N LEU A 39 2.35 4.69 67.94
CA LEU A 39 3.32 3.63 68.23
C LEU A 39 4.59 4.19 68.89
N SER A 40 5.08 5.34 68.42
CA SER A 40 6.22 6.03 69.03
C SER A 40 5.93 6.46 70.47
N TYR A 41 4.71 6.94 70.76
CA TYR A 41 4.27 7.28 72.12
C TYR A 41 4.15 6.05 73.04
N LYS A 42 3.62 4.92 72.51
CA LYS A 42 3.55 3.64 73.24
C LYS A 42 4.95 3.12 73.62
N SER A 43 5.97 3.39 72.80
CA SER A 43 7.36 3.01 73.06
C SER A 43 8.05 3.80 74.18
N GLN A 44 7.51 4.95 74.61
CA GLN A 44 8.11 5.83 75.64
C GLN A 44 7.54 5.66 77.07
N GLY A 45 6.74 4.62 77.33
CA GLY A 45 6.37 4.23 78.70
C GLY A 45 5.09 4.86 79.26
N GLY A 46 3.99 4.84 78.50
CA GLY A 46 2.66 5.27 78.97
C GLY A 46 2.07 4.36 80.05
N ASN A 47 1.48 4.98 81.09
CA ASN A 47 0.86 4.30 82.23
C ASN A 47 -0.24 3.28 81.83
N GLY A 48 -0.27 2.13 82.51
CA GLY A 48 -0.96 0.89 82.11
C GLY A 48 -2.48 0.94 81.92
N GLU A 49 -3.18 1.99 82.33
CA GLU A 49 -4.63 2.16 82.07
C GLU A 49 -4.92 2.84 80.72
N GLN A 50 -3.99 3.65 80.19
CA GLN A 50 -4.15 4.27 78.86
C GLN A 50 -3.79 3.30 77.73
N SER A 51 -2.96 2.29 78.00
CA SER A 51 -2.46 1.33 77.01
C SER A 51 -3.55 0.51 76.32
N ALA A 52 -4.61 0.11 77.03
CA ALA A 52 -5.70 -0.68 76.44
C ALA A 52 -6.58 0.16 75.49
N SER A 53 -6.87 1.42 75.85
CA SER A 53 -7.61 2.35 74.99
C SER A 53 -6.79 2.76 73.75
N LEU A 54 -5.48 2.95 73.92
CA LEU A 54 -4.57 3.25 72.81
C LEU A 54 -4.42 2.07 71.85
N GLU A 55 -4.42 0.85 72.38
CA GLU A 55 -4.29 -0.38 71.59
C GLU A 55 -5.54 -0.69 70.76
N TYR A 56 -6.73 -0.40 71.30
CA TYR A 56 -7.99 -0.44 70.56
C TYR A 56 -8.02 0.60 69.41
N ASP A 57 -7.63 1.85 69.69
CA ASP A 57 -7.57 2.93 68.71
C ASP A 57 -6.57 2.66 67.57
N ILE A 58 -5.41 2.06 67.89
CA ILE A 58 -4.41 1.68 66.89
C ILE A 58 -4.94 0.52 66.02
N HIS A 59 -5.63 -0.46 66.61
CA HIS A 59 -6.19 -1.58 65.85
C HIS A 59 -7.28 -1.16 64.87
N ASP A 60 -8.22 -0.30 65.30
CA ASP A 60 -9.26 0.27 64.43
C ASP A 60 -8.65 1.08 63.27
N GLU A 61 -7.57 1.82 63.54
CA GLU A 61 -6.91 2.63 62.52
C GLU A 61 -6.11 1.78 61.51
N ILE A 62 -5.50 0.68 61.97
CA ILE A 62 -4.86 -0.33 61.11
C ILE A 62 -5.91 -1.03 60.23
N GLU A 63 -7.07 -1.41 60.78
CA GLU A 63 -8.12 -2.08 60.02
C GLU A 63 -8.69 -1.16 58.93
N LYS A 64 -8.89 0.12 59.26
CA LYS A 64 -9.29 1.13 58.28
C LYS A 64 -8.18 1.48 57.26
N LEU A 65 -6.90 1.29 57.59
CA LEU A 65 -5.79 1.42 56.64
C LEU A 65 -5.79 0.25 55.65
N ILE A 66 -6.00 -0.97 56.13
CA ILE A 66 -6.10 -2.18 55.29
C ILE A 66 -7.26 -2.04 54.30
N SER A 67 -8.42 -1.54 54.76
CA SER A 67 -9.57 -1.33 53.87
C SER A 67 -9.28 -0.26 52.80
N GLN A 68 -8.57 0.81 53.14
CA GLN A 68 -8.20 1.85 52.18
C GLN A 68 -7.17 1.37 51.16
N ILE A 69 -6.17 0.59 51.59
CA ILE A 69 -5.18 -0.02 50.70
C ILE A 69 -5.87 -0.96 49.71
N ALA A 70 -6.89 -1.72 50.14
CA ALA A 70 -7.67 -2.56 49.25
C ALA A 70 -8.46 -1.76 48.19
N ILE A 71 -9.01 -0.60 48.57
CA ILE A 71 -9.69 0.32 47.64
C ILE A 71 -8.69 0.91 46.62
N VAL A 72 -7.50 1.30 47.08
CA VAL A 72 -6.42 1.81 46.23
C VAL A 72 -5.97 0.74 45.23
N ALA A 73 -5.76 -0.50 45.70
CA ALA A 73 -5.37 -1.61 44.82
C ALA A 73 -6.41 -1.85 43.71
N LYS A 74 -7.70 -1.79 44.07
CA LYS A 74 -8.80 -1.93 43.12
C LYS A 74 -8.86 -0.77 42.12
N SER A 75 -8.70 0.48 42.57
CA SER A 75 -8.72 1.64 41.67
C SER A 75 -7.53 1.67 40.72
N VAL A 76 -6.35 1.21 41.17
CA VAL A 76 -5.16 1.00 40.31
C VAL A 76 -5.46 -0.01 39.19
N ASP A 77 -6.06 -1.15 39.51
CA ASP A 77 -6.41 -2.16 38.51
C ASP A 77 -7.47 -1.68 37.52
N GLU A 78 -8.45 -0.92 37.99
CA GLU A 78 -9.46 -0.31 37.12
C GLU A 78 -8.86 0.74 36.16
N ILE A 79 -7.94 1.60 36.64
CA ILE A 79 -7.22 2.58 35.80
C ILE A 79 -6.32 1.87 34.78
N LYS A 80 -5.63 0.81 35.20
CA LYS A 80 -4.79 -0.01 34.31
C LYS A 80 -5.60 -0.66 33.19
N ASN A 81 -6.81 -1.12 33.49
CA ASN A 81 -7.71 -1.71 32.49
C ASN A 81 -8.37 -0.65 31.60
N ALA A 82 -8.67 0.54 32.13
CA ALA A 82 -9.14 1.68 31.33
C ALA A 82 -8.05 2.23 30.40
N GLY A 83 -6.78 2.20 30.81
CA GLY A 83 -5.64 2.60 29.98
C GLY A 83 -5.34 1.65 28.82
N LYS A 84 -5.82 0.40 28.87
CA LYS A 84 -5.91 -0.50 27.70
C LYS A 84 -7.17 -0.18 26.90
N ASP A 85 -7.23 1.04 26.39
CA ASP A 85 -8.38 1.53 25.66
C ASP A 85 -8.56 0.64 24.40
N LYS A 86 -9.72 -0.02 24.26
CA LYS A 86 -10.04 -0.88 23.09
C LYS A 86 -9.81 -0.17 21.76
N SER A 87 -9.95 1.15 21.77
CA SER A 87 -9.67 2.04 20.65
C SER A 87 -8.19 2.03 20.24
N LEU A 88 -7.23 1.94 21.17
CA LEU A 88 -5.80 1.85 20.86
C LEU A 88 -5.46 0.55 20.14
N ILE A 89 -6.02 -0.57 20.60
CA ILE A 89 -5.82 -1.89 19.96
C ILE A 89 -6.42 -1.89 18.55
N GLU A 90 -7.59 -1.29 18.37
CA GLU A 90 -8.22 -1.15 17.05
C GLU A 90 -7.41 -0.22 16.13
N ILE A 91 -6.87 0.88 16.66
CA ILE A 91 -6.00 1.80 15.91
C ILE A 91 -4.71 1.09 15.50
N GLU A 92 -4.08 0.33 16.39
CA GLU A 92 -2.86 -0.43 16.11
C GLU A 92 -3.11 -1.50 15.02
N GLY A 93 -4.25 -2.19 15.08
CA GLY A 93 -4.70 -3.10 14.03
C GLY A 93 -4.89 -2.38 12.69
N LYS A 94 -5.52 -1.20 12.69
CA LYS A 94 -5.69 -0.38 11.48
C LYS A 94 -4.34 0.09 10.93
N VAL A 95 -3.42 0.57 11.77
CA VAL A 95 -2.07 1.00 11.36
C VAL A 95 -1.34 -0.15 10.68
N ASN A 96 -1.33 -1.34 11.29
CA ASN A 96 -0.67 -2.51 10.71
C ASN A 96 -1.28 -2.90 9.36
N SER A 97 -2.61 -2.84 9.23
CA SER A 97 -3.29 -3.10 7.95
C SER A 97 -2.94 -2.07 6.88
N THR A 98 -2.87 -0.79 7.24
CA THR A 98 -2.47 0.28 6.30
C THR A 98 -1.00 0.16 5.88
N GLN A 99 -0.14 -0.30 6.79
CA GLN A 99 1.28 -0.51 6.51
C GLN A 99 1.49 -1.67 5.54
N ALA A 100 0.70 -2.75 5.65
CA ALA A 100 0.70 -3.85 4.69
C ALA A 100 0.25 -3.39 3.29
N VAL A 101 -0.81 -2.58 3.21
CA VAL A 101 -1.28 -2.01 1.94
C VAL A 101 -0.21 -1.10 1.32
N LEU A 102 0.44 -0.25 2.12
CA LEU A 102 1.50 0.65 1.65
C LEU A 102 2.68 -0.14 1.07
N ALA A 103 3.09 -1.22 1.73
CA ALA A 103 4.15 -2.10 1.23
C ALA A 103 3.80 -2.72 -0.13
N GLY A 104 2.57 -3.22 -0.28
CA GLY A 104 2.07 -3.73 -1.56
C GLY A 104 2.06 -2.65 -2.66
N LEU A 105 1.65 -1.42 -2.32
CA LEU A 105 1.63 -0.31 -3.28
C LEU A 105 3.04 0.08 -3.75
N ILE A 106 4.02 0.10 -2.84
CA ILE A 106 5.43 0.36 -3.19
C ILE A 106 5.96 -0.70 -4.16
N GLU A 107 5.61 -1.97 -3.95
CA GLU A 107 6.02 -3.06 -4.82
C GLU A 107 5.38 -2.97 -6.21
N THR A 108 4.09 -2.64 -6.28
CA THR A 108 3.40 -2.42 -7.56
C THR A 108 4.02 -1.26 -8.35
N ASN A 109 4.38 -0.15 -7.70
CA ASN A 109 5.06 0.97 -8.36
C ASN A 109 6.44 0.58 -8.92
N ARG A 110 7.24 -0.18 -8.16
CA ARG A 110 8.53 -0.67 -8.65
C ARG A 110 8.38 -1.57 -9.88
N ASN A 111 7.36 -2.44 -9.89
CA ASN A 111 7.10 -3.30 -11.04
C ASN A 111 6.68 -2.48 -12.27
N LEU A 112 5.85 -1.45 -12.09
CA LEU A 112 5.46 -0.54 -13.17
C LEU A 112 6.67 0.21 -13.75
N GLU A 113 7.58 0.72 -12.90
CA GLU A 113 8.81 1.37 -13.35
C GLU A 113 9.70 0.40 -14.16
N GLN A 114 9.82 -0.85 -13.72
CA GLN A 114 10.56 -1.88 -14.46
C GLN A 114 9.93 -2.21 -15.81
N GLN A 115 8.59 -2.31 -15.87
CA GLN A 115 7.87 -2.54 -17.12
C GLN A 115 8.05 -1.36 -18.09
N LEU A 116 7.98 -0.13 -17.59
CA LEU A 116 8.22 1.07 -18.41
C LEU A 116 9.63 1.06 -19.01
N ALA A 117 10.63 0.70 -18.21
CA ALA A 117 12.00 0.56 -18.67
C ALA A 117 12.13 -0.54 -19.75
N ALA A 118 11.47 -1.69 -19.55
CA ALA A 118 11.44 -2.77 -20.54
C ALA A 118 10.80 -2.32 -21.86
N ILE A 119 9.66 -1.63 -21.80
CA ILE A 119 8.95 -1.08 -22.97
C ILE A 119 9.86 -0.11 -23.72
N SER A 120 10.51 0.83 -23.03
CA SER A 120 11.44 1.78 -23.65
C SER A 120 12.60 1.07 -24.37
N GLY A 121 13.06 -0.07 -23.85
CA GLY A 121 14.06 -0.91 -24.49
C GLY A 121 13.54 -1.57 -25.77
N THR A 122 12.29 -2.06 -25.75
CA THR A 122 11.64 -2.64 -26.94
C THR A 122 11.38 -1.61 -28.02
N GLU A 123 10.94 -0.40 -27.66
CA GLU A 123 10.73 0.71 -28.59
C GLU A 123 12.04 1.09 -29.31
N ARG A 124 13.14 1.20 -28.57
CA ARG A 124 14.47 1.46 -29.16
C ARG A 124 14.93 0.36 -30.12
N ARG A 125 14.63 -0.90 -29.80
CA ARG A 125 14.95 -2.04 -30.68
C ARG A 125 14.07 -2.01 -31.93
N LEU A 126 12.78 -1.73 -31.79
CA LEU A 126 11.84 -1.60 -32.89
C LEU A 126 12.25 -0.46 -33.83
N ALA A 127 12.61 0.71 -33.30
CA ALA A 127 13.10 1.83 -34.08
C ALA A 127 14.37 1.51 -34.88
N ARG A 128 15.28 0.70 -34.31
CA ARG A 128 16.47 0.21 -35.03
C ARG A 128 16.09 -0.76 -36.16
N LEU A 129 15.20 -1.72 -35.88
CA LEU A 129 14.70 -2.69 -36.86
C LEU A 129 13.96 -2.00 -38.00
N GLU A 130 13.10 -1.03 -37.70
CA GLU A 130 12.36 -0.26 -38.69
C GLU A 130 13.29 0.56 -39.59
N ASN A 131 14.37 1.11 -39.03
CA ASN A 131 15.36 1.85 -39.79
C ASN A 131 16.25 0.93 -40.67
N MET A 132 16.45 -0.32 -40.26
CA MET A 132 17.17 -1.34 -41.05
C MET A 132 16.31 -1.97 -42.16
N ASN A 133 14.99 -2.00 -42.01
CA ASN A 133 14.07 -2.66 -42.96
C ASN A 133 13.66 -1.75 -44.16
N LYS A 134 14.35 -0.62 -44.37
CA LYS A 134 14.12 0.34 -45.46
C LYS A 134 15.22 0.18 -46.52
N ILE A 135 14.88 -0.39 -47.68
CA ILE A 135 15.78 -0.34 -48.84
C ILE A 135 15.51 0.95 -49.60
N THR A 136 16.53 1.79 -49.69
CA THR A 136 16.55 2.99 -50.55
C THR A 136 16.82 2.58 -51.99
N ILE A 137 15.80 2.61 -52.85
CA ILE A 137 15.97 2.59 -54.31
C ILE A 137 15.70 4.03 -54.79
N GLY A 138 16.76 4.81 -55.00
CA GLY A 138 16.65 6.23 -55.37
C GLY A 138 15.99 7.10 -54.28
N LYS A 139 15.05 7.97 -54.65
CA LYS A 139 14.29 8.83 -53.71
C LYS A 139 13.11 8.12 -53.03
N ILE A 140 12.86 6.85 -53.32
CA ILE A 140 11.67 6.12 -52.87
C ILE A 140 12.10 5.09 -51.81
N LYS A 141 11.60 5.27 -50.58
CA LYS A 141 11.81 4.32 -49.47
C LYS A 141 10.69 3.28 -49.49
N VAL A 142 11.01 2.05 -49.84
CA VAL A 142 10.04 0.95 -49.92
C VAL A 142 10.30 -0.02 -48.77
N PRO A 143 9.41 -0.14 -47.76
CA PRO A 143 9.49 -1.23 -46.79
C PRO A 143 9.37 -2.59 -47.50
N LEU A 144 10.28 -3.49 -47.15
CA LEU A 144 10.52 -4.79 -47.78
C LEU A 144 9.32 -5.75 -47.73
N GLU A 145 8.45 -5.60 -46.72
CA GLU A 145 7.38 -6.57 -46.43
C GLU A 145 6.32 -6.65 -47.53
N LEU A 146 5.92 -5.51 -48.10
CA LEU A 146 4.85 -5.48 -49.12
C LEU A 146 5.34 -5.91 -50.50
N SER A 147 6.55 -5.52 -50.88
CA SER A 147 7.14 -5.97 -52.15
C SER A 147 7.48 -7.46 -52.11
N GLY A 148 7.94 -7.97 -50.95
CA GLY A 148 8.24 -9.39 -50.75
C GLY A 148 6.98 -10.26 -50.84
N LEU A 149 5.88 -9.85 -50.19
CA LEU A 149 4.61 -10.57 -50.23
C LEU A 149 4.02 -10.60 -51.65
N VAL A 150 4.01 -9.46 -52.36
CA VAL A 150 3.48 -9.38 -53.72
C VAL A 150 4.34 -10.19 -54.70
N ALA A 151 5.66 -10.12 -54.59
CA ALA A 151 6.55 -10.94 -55.41
C ALA A 151 6.37 -12.44 -55.14
N ALA A 152 6.20 -12.85 -53.88
CA ALA A 152 5.91 -14.23 -53.53
C ALA A 152 4.56 -14.70 -54.10
N PHE A 153 3.53 -13.83 -54.05
CA PHE A 153 2.22 -14.14 -54.62
C PHE A 153 2.27 -14.29 -56.15
N VAL A 154 2.99 -13.38 -56.84
CA VAL A 154 3.21 -13.46 -58.28
C VAL A 154 4.00 -14.72 -58.64
N LEU A 155 5.03 -15.08 -57.88
CA LEU A 155 5.79 -16.32 -58.10
C LEU A 155 4.94 -17.57 -57.87
N LEU A 156 4.11 -17.59 -56.82
CA LEU A 156 3.23 -18.72 -56.52
C LEU A 156 2.18 -18.91 -57.63
N THR A 157 1.55 -17.83 -58.08
CA THR A 157 0.61 -17.88 -59.22
C THR A 157 1.31 -18.29 -60.51
N THR A 158 2.51 -17.76 -60.79
CA THR A 158 3.32 -18.18 -61.94
C THR A 158 3.62 -19.68 -61.89
N GLY A 159 4.09 -20.18 -60.74
CA GLY A 159 4.40 -21.59 -60.52
C GLY A 159 3.16 -22.49 -60.64
N PHE A 160 2.01 -22.03 -60.15
CA PHE A 160 0.74 -22.73 -60.30
C PHE A 160 0.30 -22.83 -61.76
N LEU A 161 0.44 -21.76 -62.55
CA LEU A 161 0.11 -21.77 -63.98
C LEU A 161 1.01 -22.75 -64.76
N ILE A 162 2.29 -22.81 -64.41
CA ILE A 162 3.25 -23.77 -64.98
C ILE A 162 2.87 -25.20 -64.61
N PHE A 163 2.53 -25.45 -63.34
CA PHE A 163 2.11 -26.77 -62.86
C PHE A 163 0.82 -27.25 -63.54
N ALA A 164 -0.13 -26.36 -63.80
CA ALA A 164 -1.37 -26.64 -64.53
C ALA A 164 -1.18 -26.81 -66.04
N GLN A 165 0.06 -26.85 -66.55
CA GLN A 165 0.44 -26.90 -67.96
C GLN A 165 -0.16 -25.76 -68.83
N LYS A 166 -0.55 -24.64 -68.22
CA LYS A 166 -1.11 -23.47 -68.92
C LYS A 166 -0.01 -22.55 -69.45
N TRP A 167 0.93 -23.11 -70.19
CA TRP A 167 2.06 -22.39 -70.80
C TRP A 167 1.62 -21.33 -71.82
N ASP A 168 0.45 -21.51 -72.43
CA ASP A 168 -0.15 -20.54 -73.37
C ASP A 168 -0.38 -19.18 -72.72
N ILE A 169 -0.75 -19.16 -71.43
CA ILE A 169 -0.99 -17.92 -70.69
C ILE A 169 0.33 -17.23 -70.35
N VAL A 170 1.32 -17.98 -69.85
CA VAL A 170 2.62 -17.43 -69.44
C VAL A 170 3.42 -16.89 -70.63
N ARG A 171 3.32 -17.52 -71.80
CA ARG A 171 3.97 -17.07 -73.04
C ARG A 171 3.20 -15.95 -73.75
N SER A 172 1.95 -15.67 -73.35
CA SER A 172 1.15 -14.62 -73.96
C SER A 172 1.71 -13.23 -73.65
N SER A 173 1.54 -12.29 -74.60
CA SER A 173 1.92 -10.89 -74.39
C SER A 173 1.14 -10.20 -73.27
N TYR A 174 0.00 -10.77 -72.86
CA TYR A 174 -0.84 -10.21 -71.78
C TYR A 174 -0.28 -10.45 -70.38
N TYR A 175 0.52 -11.51 -70.21
CA TYR A 175 1.08 -11.89 -68.91
C TYR A 175 2.04 -10.85 -68.29
N PRO A 176 3.11 -10.42 -68.98
CA PRO A 176 4.02 -9.40 -68.43
C PRO A 176 3.32 -8.04 -68.25
N VAL A 177 2.35 -7.70 -69.11
CA VAL A 177 1.56 -6.47 -68.99
C VAL A 177 0.72 -6.49 -67.71
N THR A 178 0.08 -7.62 -67.41
CA THR A 178 -0.76 -7.78 -66.22
C THR A 178 0.07 -7.70 -64.93
N ILE A 179 1.25 -8.34 -64.90
CA ILE A 179 2.19 -8.22 -63.77
C ILE A 179 2.66 -6.77 -63.61
N GLY A 180 2.98 -6.09 -64.71
CA GLY A 180 3.36 -4.67 -64.70
C GLY A 180 2.27 -3.76 -64.12
N ILE A 181 1.01 -4.00 -64.48
CA ILE A 181 -0.15 -3.27 -63.91
C ILE A 181 -0.28 -3.54 -62.40
N ILE A 182 -0.13 -4.80 -61.96
CA ILE A 182 -0.19 -5.16 -60.54
C ILE A 182 0.90 -4.44 -59.74
N PHE A 183 2.15 -4.46 -60.22
CA PHE A 183 3.24 -3.72 -59.57
C PHE A 183 3.01 -2.21 -59.57
N GLY A 184 2.52 -1.65 -60.69
CA GLY A 184 2.16 -0.22 -60.78
C GLY A 184 1.08 0.17 -59.78
N ALA A 185 0.03 -0.64 -59.64
CA ALA A 185 -1.05 -0.41 -58.68
C ALA A 185 -0.54 -0.44 -57.23
N VAL A 186 0.34 -1.40 -56.89
CA VAL A 186 0.95 -1.48 -55.55
C VAL A 186 1.77 -0.23 -55.23
N VAL A 187 2.53 0.30 -56.19
CA VAL A 187 3.29 1.54 -56.03
C VAL A 187 2.37 2.74 -55.82
N ILE A 188 1.28 2.86 -56.58
CA ILE A 188 0.30 3.95 -56.46
C ILE A 188 -0.40 3.90 -55.09
N VAL A 189 -0.91 2.73 -54.67
CA VAL A 189 -1.57 2.56 -53.37
C VAL A 189 -0.62 2.96 -52.24
N LYS A 190 0.64 2.55 -52.32
CA LYS A 190 1.65 2.89 -51.33
C LYS A 190 1.99 4.38 -51.34
N PHE A 191 2.11 4.99 -52.52
CA PHE A 191 2.32 6.43 -52.66
C PHE A 191 1.18 7.22 -52.00
N VAL A 192 -0.07 6.80 -52.20
CA VAL A 192 -1.24 7.40 -51.55
C VAL A 192 -1.21 7.19 -50.04
N MET A 193 -0.88 6.00 -49.54
CA MET A 193 -0.77 5.74 -48.10
C MET A 193 0.32 6.60 -47.45
N THR A 194 1.53 6.62 -48.00
CA THR A 194 2.65 7.41 -47.45
C THR A 194 2.35 8.91 -47.48
N ASN A 195 1.72 9.41 -48.54
CA ASN A 195 1.41 10.84 -48.66
C ASN A 195 0.27 11.27 -47.71
N ARG A 196 -0.57 10.34 -47.24
CA ARG A 196 -1.60 10.59 -46.23
C ARG A 196 -1.04 10.62 -44.81
N GLU A 197 0.09 9.96 -44.54
CA GLU A 197 0.73 9.94 -43.22
C GLU A 197 1.58 11.20 -42.95
N THR A 198 2.09 11.88 -43.97
CA THR A 198 2.84 13.15 -43.84
C THR A 198 1.98 14.42 -43.79
N GLY A 199 0.64 14.28 -43.75
CA GLY A 199 -0.33 15.39 -43.80
C GLY A 199 -0.93 15.80 -42.45
N GLN A 200 -0.27 15.53 -41.33
CA GLN A 200 -0.61 16.05 -40.00
C GLN A 200 0.60 16.71 -39.35
#